data_AF-A0A3M1A7L4-F1
#
_entry.id   AF-A0A3M1A7L4-F1
#
_cell.length_a   1.000
_cell.length_b   1.000
_cell.length_c   1.000
_cell.angle_alpha   90.00
_cell.angle_beta   90.00
_cell.angle_gamma   90.00
#
_symmetry.space_group_name_H-M   'P 1'
#
loop_
_entity.id
_entity.type
_entity.pdbx_description
1 polymer ?
#
loop_
_entity_poly.entity_id
_entity_poly.type
_entity_poly.pdbx_seq_one_letter_code
_entity_poly.pdbx_strand_id
1 'polypeptide(L)'
;MSGIGAEVVAEARRWLGTPYVHQASQRGAGCDCLGLLRGIWRALHGSEPEPIPPYTMDWAEPAREERLWHAARRHLLPRPADEALAPGEVLL
;
A
#
# COMPACT_ATOMS: atom_id res chain seq x y z
N MET A 1 4.31 -20.98 -11.38
CA MET A 1 3.14 -20.09 -11.34
C MET A 1 3.61 -18.76 -10.78
N SER A 2 3.87 -17.74 -11.61
CA SER A 2 4.18 -16.39 -11.08
C SER A 2 3.18 -15.41 -11.69
N GLY A 3 2.12 -15.14 -10.93
CA GLY A 3 1.29 -13.97 -11.16
C GLY A 3 1.73 -12.88 -10.18
N ILE A 4 1.53 -11.62 -10.55
CA ILE A 4 1.92 -10.45 -9.75
C ILE A 4 1.48 -10.56 -8.27
N GLY A 5 0.31 -11.15 -7.98
CA GLY A 5 -0.16 -11.34 -6.61
C GLY A 5 0.75 -12.22 -5.74
N ALA A 6 1.37 -13.25 -6.32
CA ALA A 6 2.33 -14.09 -5.59
C ALA A 6 3.62 -13.32 -5.26
N GLU A 7 4.08 -12.46 -6.17
CA GLU A 7 5.24 -11.59 -5.99
C GLU A 7 4.97 -10.53 -4.91
N VAL A 8 3.77 -9.93 -4.93
CA VAL A 8 3.30 -9.01 -3.88
C VAL A 8 3.29 -9.69 -2.51
N VAL A 9 2.74 -10.89 -2.41
CA VAL A 9 2.70 -11.64 -1.13
C VAL A 9 4.10 -12.01 -0.65
N ALA A 10 4.97 -12.46 -1.56
CA ALA A 10 6.35 -12.79 -1.25
C ALA A 10 7.09 -11.56 -0.70
N GLU A 11 6.91 -10.40 -1.34
CA GLU A 11 7.50 -9.15 -0.87
C GLU A 11 6.92 -8.73 0.48
N ALA A 12 5.59 -8.71 0.63
CA ALA A 12 4.91 -8.32 1.88
C ALA A 12 5.39 -9.13 3.09
N ARG A 13 5.62 -10.44 2.92
CA ARG A 13 6.14 -11.30 3.99
C ARG A 13 7.51 -10.88 4.51
N ARG A 14 8.34 -10.21 3.70
CA ARG A 14 9.65 -9.69 4.13
C ARG A 14 9.54 -8.52 5.11
N TRP A 15 8.36 -7.92 5.23
CA TRP A 15 8.09 -6.79 6.11
C TRP A 15 7.60 -7.20 7.50
N LEU A 16 7.31 -8.49 7.72
CA LEU A 16 6.98 -9.01 9.05
C LEU A 16 8.08 -8.65 10.06
N GLY A 17 7.67 -8.12 11.21
CA GLY A 17 8.57 -7.61 12.24
C GLY A 17 9.04 -6.16 12.05
N THR A 18 8.62 -5.48 10.97
CA THR A 18 8.86 -4.03 10.84
C THR A 18 7.99 -3.27 11.85
N PRO A 19 8.56 -2.36 12.68
CA PRO A 19 7.79 -1.56 13.62
C PRO A 19 6.73 -0.68 12.93
N TYR A 20 5.60 -0.44 13.60
CA TYR A 20 4.60 0.50 13.08
C TYR A 20 5.05 1.94 13.35
N VAL A 21 5.37 2.69 12.30
CA VAL A 21 5.82 4.09 12.39
C VAL A 21 5.10 4.92 11.33
N HIS A 22 4.33 5.91 11.79
CA HIS A 22 3.53 6.79 10.93
C HIS A 22 4.40 7.49 9.87
N GLN A 23 3.93 7.48 8.62
CA GLN A 23 4.60 8.01 7.42
C GLN A 23 5.92 7.34 7.01
N ALA A 24 6.42 6.37 7.78
CA ALA A 24 7.62 5.64 7.42
C ALA A 24 7.33 4.57 6.35
N SER A 25 8.34 4.18 5.59
CA SER A 25 8.25 3.15 4.55
C SER A 25 9.59 2.41 4.42
N GLN A 26 10.19 2.01 5.54
CA GLN A 26 11.49 1.36 5.56
C GLN A 26 11.41 0.01 6.27
N ARG A 27 11.59 -1.07 5.51
CA ARG A 27 11.55 -2.44 6.00
C ARG A 27 12.54 -2.64 7.15
N GLY A 28 12.07 -3.20 8.26
CA GLY A 28 12.87 -3.43 9.49
C GLY A 28 13.13 -2.19 10.36
N ALA A 29 12.89 -0.97 9.86
CA ALA A 29 13.12 0.27 10.62
C ALA A 29 11.81 0.99 11.00
N GLY A 30 10.77 0.89 10.16
CA GLY A 30 9.45 1.44 10.45
C GLY A 30 8.57 1.57 9.19
N CYS A 31 7.29 1.24 9.31
CA CYS A 31 6.28 1.56 8.30
C CYS A 31 4.88 1.66 8.89
N ASP A 32 3.98 2.38 8.24
CA ASP A 32 2.54 2.23 8.46
C ASP A 32 1.88 1.47 7.30
N CYS A 33 0.55 1.46 7.23
CA CYS A 33 -0.20 0.76 6.17
C CYS A 33 0.19 1.25 4.77
N LEU A 34 0.15 2.57 4.51
CA LEU A 34 0.54 3.13 3.22
C LEU A 34 2.04 2.93 2.96
N GLY A 35 2.86 3.04 4.00
CA GLY A 35 4.28 2.75 4.00
C GLY A 35 4.62 1.35 3.50
N LEU A 36 3.83 0.35 3.90
CA LEU A 36 3.97 -1.02 3.39
C LEU A 36 3.67 -1.09 1.89
N LEU A 37 2.56 -0.52 1.43
CA LEU A 37 2.19 -0.49 0.01
C LEU A 37 3.28 0.19 -0.84
N ARG A 38 3.75 1.36 -0.41
CA ARG A 38 4.84 2.09 -1.07
C ARG A 38 6.11 1.25 -1.14
N GLY A 39 6.43 0.53 -0.07
CA GLY A 39 7.58 -0.36 0.02
C GLY A 39 7.53 -1.52 -0.97
N ILE A 40 6.39 -2.21 -1.03
CA ILE A 40 6.15 -3.30 -1.99
C ILE A 40 6.19 -2.75 -3.41
N TRP A 41 5.54 -1.61 -3.68
CA TRP A 41 5.54 -0.98 -4.99
C TRP A 41 6.97 -0.66 -5.46
N ARG A 42 7.80 -0.04 -4.60
CA ARG A 42 9.21 0.23 -4.95
C ARG A 42 10.00 -1.05 -5.24
N ALA A 43 9.73 -2.13 -4.52
CA ALA A 43 10.42 -3.40 -4.74
C ALA A 43 10.06 -4.03 -6.10
N LEU A 44 8.81 -3.89 -6.55
CA LEU A 44 8.31 -4.50 -7.80
C LEU A 44 8.45 -3.58 -9.03
N HIS A 45 8.37 -2.27 -8.83
CA HIS A 45 8.32 -1.26 -9.90
C HIS A 45 9.48 -0.25 -9.87
N GLY A 46 10.37 -0.34 -8.88
CA GLY A 46 11.62 0.44 -8.80
C GLY A 46 11.52 1.81 -8.11
N SER A 47 10.38 2.52 -8.22
CA SER A 47 10.20 3.85 -7.60
C SER A 47 8.75 4.08 -7.16
N GLU A 48 8.50 5.07 -6.31
CA GLU A 48 7.12 5.41 -5.89
C GLU A 48 6.32 5.99 -7.06
N PRO A 49 5.02 5.70 -7.14
CA PRO A 49 4.20 6.11 -8.29
C PRO A 49 3.97 7.63 -8.33
N GLU A 50 3.96 8.29 -7.17
CA GLU A 50 3.82 9.74 -7.03
C GLU A 50 4.46 10.20 -5.71
N PRO A 51 4.83 11.49 -5.58
CA PRO A 51 5.28 12.06 -4.31
C PRO A 51 4.19 11.95 -3.25
N ILE A 52 4.54 11.44 -2.07
CA ILE A 52 3.58 11.22 -0.97
C ILE A 52 3.59 12.43 -0.04
N PRO A 53 2.51 13.22 0.01
CA PRO A 53 2.42 14.33 0.94
C PRO A 53 2.30 13.82 2.39
N PRO A 54 2.64 14.63 3.40
CA PRO A 54 2.31 14.31 4.78
C PRO A 54 0.82 14.08 4.95
N TYR A 55 0.44 13.00 5.64
CA TYR A 55 -0.95 12.65 5.95
C TYR A 55 -1.14 12.43 7.45
N THR A 56 -2.35 12.66 7.93
CA THR A 56 -2.74 12.36 9.30
C THR A 56 -3.03 10.87 9.48
N MET A 57 -2.96 10.37 10.72
CA MET A 57 -3.47 9.03 11.04
C MET A 57 -4.99 8.94 10.82
N ASP A 58 -5.67 10.09 10.84
CA ASP A 58 -7.07 10.17 10.46
C ASP A 58 -7.18 10.04 8.94
N TRP A 59 -7.70 8.89 8.49
CA TRP A 59 -7.94 8.56 7.08
C TRP A 59 -9.09 9.39 6.52
N ALA A 60 -9.97 9.88 7.41
CA ALA A 60 -10.88 10.98 7.12
C ALA A 60 -10.12 12.27 7.44
N GLU A 61 -9.46 12.85 6.44
CA GLU A 61 -8.99 14.21 6.60
C GLU A 61 -10.19 15.08 7.06
N PRO A 62 -10.02 16.05 7.96
CA PRO A 62 -11.07 16.99 8.33
C PRO A 62 -11.73 17.67 7.11
N ALA A 63 -11.02 17.68 5.97
CA ALA A 63 -11.45 18.15 4.67
C ALA A 63 -12.48 17.26 3.94
N ARG A 64 -12.78 16.04 4.43
CA ARG A 64 -13.58 15.00 3.72
C ARG A 64 -13.03 14.60 2.34
N GLU A 65 -11.74 14.82 2.10
CA GLU A 65 -11.09 14.41 0.87
C GLU A 65 -10.58 12.98 1.01
N GLU A 66 -11.12 12.04 0.24
CA GLU A 66 -10.67 10.65 0.20
C GLU A 66 -9.36 10.53 -0.60
N ARG A 67 -8.31 11.24 -0.19
CA ARG A 67 -7.07 11.40 -0.98
C ARG A 67 -6.42 10.07 -1.33
N LEU A 68 -6.36 9.15 -0.36
CA LEU A 68 -5.80 7.83 -0.59
C LEU A 68 -6.66 7.02 -1.58
N TRP A 69 -7.98 7.08 -1.46
CA TRP A 69 -8.88 6.41 -2.40
C TRP A 69 -8.68 6.95 -3.82
N HIS A 70 -8.57 8.27 -3.98
CA HIS A 70 -8.26 8.88 -5.27
C HIS A 70 -6.91 8.44 -5.83
N ALA A 71 -5.87 8.34 -4.99
CA ALA A 71 -4.56 7.83 -5.39
C ALA A 71 -4.63 6.36 -5.81
N ALA A 72 -5.32 5.53 -5.04
CA ALA A 72 -5.54 4.12 -5.36
C ALA A 72 -6.25 3.96 -6.71
N ARG A 73 -7.27 4.76 -7.01
CA ARG A 73 -7.96 4.71 -8.31
C ARG A 73 -7.09 5.10 -9.51
N ARG A 74 -6.00 5.84 -9.30
CA ARG A 74 -5.04 6.19 -10.36
C ARG A 74 -4.04 5.07 -10.62
N HIS A 75 -3.66 4.33 -9.57
CA HIS A 75 -2.52 3.41 -9.60
C HIS A 75 -2.88 1.92 -9.49
N LEU A 76 -4.08 1.60 -9.01
CA LEU A 76 -4.59 0.24 -8.84
C LEU A 76 -5.77 -0.04 -9.76
N LEU A 77 -5.96 -1.32 -10.08
CA LEU A 77 -7.12 -1.79 -10.84
C LEU A 77 -8.27 -2.09 -9.87
N PRO A 78 -9.47 -1.50 -10.07
CA PRO A 78 -10.62 -1.80 -9.23
C PRO A 78 -11.07 -3.25 -9.45
N ARG A 79 -11.51 -3.90 -8.37
CA ARG A 79 -12.14 -5.22 -8.40
C ARG A 79 -13.61 -5.14 -7.98
N PRO A 80 -14.49 -5.98 -8.55
CA PRO A 80 -15.88 -6.08 -8.10
C PRO A 80 -15.94 -6.50 -6.62
N ALA A 81 -16.84 -5.87 -5.86
CA ALA A 81 -16.95 -6.10 -4.42
C ALA A 81 -17.61 -7.45 -4.06
N ASP A 82 -18.26 -8.09 -5.02
CA ASP A 82 -18.90 -9.40 -4.90
C ASP A 82 -17.94 -10.56 -5.22
N GLU A 83 -16.73 -10.28 -5.70
CA GLU A 83 -15.69 -11.28 -5.89
C GLU A 83 -14.91 -11.54 -4.59
N ALA A 84 -14.49 -12.78 -4.40
CA ALA A 84 -13.62 -13.13 -3.28
C ALA A 84 -12.23 -12.47 -3.44
N LEU A 85 -11.73 -11.90 -2.35
CA LEU A 85 -10.39 -11.31 -2.30
C LEU A 85 -9.33 -12.37 -2.65
N ALA A 86 -8.39 -11.99 -3.50
CA ALA A 86 -7.23 -12.77 -3.88
C ALA A 86 -5.96 -12.26 -3.17
N PRO A 87 -4.97 -13.14 -2.90
CA PRO A 87 -3.71 -12.71 -2.33
C PRO A 87 -2.99 -11.69 -3.21
N GLY A 88 -2.49 -10.62 -2.58
CA GLY A 88 -1.80 -9.52 -3.25
C GLY A 88 -2.72 -8.37 -3.66
N GLU A 89 -4.02 -8.46 -3.38
CA GLU A 89 -4.95 -7.34 -3.52
C GLU A 89 -4.86 -6.36 -2.35
N VAL A 90 -5.24 -5.12 -2.63
CA VAL A 90 -5.33 -4.03 -1.65
C VAL A 90 -6.80 -3.79 -1.33
N LEU A 91 -7.14 -3.85 -0.05
CA LEU A 91 -8.44 -3.43 0.46
C LEU A 91 -8.30 -2.03 1.06
N LEU A 92 -9.25 -1.14 0.73
CA LEU A 92 -9.32 0.24 1.19
C LEU A 92 -10.61 0.48 1.95
#